data_AF-A0A2V3ZZ10-F1
#
_entry.id   AF-A0A2V3ZZ10-F1
#
_cell.length_a   1.000
_cell.length_b   1.000
_cell.length_c   1.000
_cell.angle_alpha   90.00
_cell.angle_beta   90.00
_cell.angle_gamma   90.00
#
_symmetry.space_group_name_H-M   'P 1'
#
loop_
_entity.id
_entity.type
_entity.pdbx_description
1 polymer ?
#
loop_
_entity_poly.entity_id
_entity_poly.type
_entity_poly.pdbx_seq_one_letter_code
_entity_poly.pdbx_strand_id
1 'polypeptide(L)'
;MIIKVILITAAILAIGFVGFAISILIKKNGRFPELHIGRNEELKKRGISCATSQHKMEQEKAKNAKVYKKLTLLDKELESL
;
A
#
# COMPACT_ATOMS: atom_id res chain seq x y z
N MET A 1 22.43 -9.78 37.84
CA MET A 1 22.24 -8.65 36.90
C MET A 1 21.43 -9.08 35.68
N ILE A 2 21.88 -10.10 34.94
CA ILE A 2 21.21 -10.65 33.75
C ILE A 2 19.74 -11.07 33.97
N ILE A 3 19.44 -11.82 35.03
CA ILE A 3 18.07 -12.30 35.30
C ILE A 3 17.08 -11.13 35.49
N LYS A 4 17.50 -10.06 36.18
CA LYS A 4 16.68 -8.87 36.38
C LYS A 4 16.35 -8.20 35.04
N VAL A 5 17.32 -8.10 34.14
CA VAL A 5 17.12 -7.53 32.80
C VAL A 5 16.15 -8.39 31.98
N ILE A 6 16.31 -9.72 32.00
CA ILE A 6 15.40 -10.63 31.28
C ILE A 6 13.96 -10.48 31.79
N LEU A 7 13.76 -10.42 33.10
CA LEU A 7 12.42 -10.24 33.68
C LEU A 7 11.78 -8.92 33.28
N ILE A 8 12.55 -7.82 33.30
CA ILE A 8 12.05 -6.51 32.88
C ILE A 8 11.67 -6.53 31.38
N THR A 9 12.52 -7.10 30.53
CA THR A 9 12.25 -7.22 29.09
C THR A 9 11.02 -8.09 28.82
N ALA A 10 10.89 -9.23 29.50
CA ALA A 10 9.74 -10.12 29.36
C ALA A 10 8.43 -9.42 29.79
N ALA A 11 8.46 -8.63 30.86
CA ALA A 11 7.29 -7.87 31.31
C ALA A 11 6.83 -6.84 30.27
N ILE A 12 7.77 -6.11 29.65
CA ILE A 12 7.44 -5.13 28.60
C ILE A 12 6.85 -5.83 27.36
N LEU A 13 7.45 -6.94 26.94
CA LEU A 13 6.93 -7.73 25.82
C LEU A 13 5.52 -8.26 26.11
N ALA A 14 5.29 -8.77 27.32
CA ALA A 14 3.98 -9.26 27.74
C ALA A 14 2.90 -8.18 27.63
N ILE A 15 3.20 -6.94 28.04
CA ILE A 15 2.27 -5.81 27.89
C ILE A 15 1.93 -5.56 26.41
N GLY A 16 2.92 -5.63 25.52
CA GLY A 16 2.70 -5.52 24.08
C GLY A 16 1.78 -6.62 23.53
N PHE A 17 2.02 -7.87 23.91
CA PHE A 17 1.18 -9.00 23.51
C PHE A 17 -0.25 -8.91 24.05
N VAL A 18 -0.44 -8.39 25.26
CA VAL A 18 -1.79 -8.13 25.79
C VAL A 18 -2.53 -7.11 24.92
N GLY A 19 -1.87 -6.04 24.49
CA GLY A 19 -2.47 -5.07 23.57
C GLY A 19 -2.88 -5.68 22.22
N PHE A 20 -2.05 -6.56 21.67
CA PHE A 20 -2.39 -7.34 20.48
C PHE A 20 -3.58 -8.28 20.73
N ALA A 21 -3.57 -9.00 21.85
CA ALA A 21 -4.64 -9.93 22.20
C ALA A 21 -5.99 -9.24 22.34
N ILE A 22 -6.06 -8.07 23.00
CA ILE A 22 -7.29 -7.27 23.11
C ILE A 22 -7.78 -6.86 21.72
N SER A 23 -6.87 -6.44 20.84
CA SER A 23 -7.20 -5.96 19.49
C SER A 23 -7.76 -7.06 18.58
N ILE A 24 -7.41 -8.32 18.82
CA ILE A 24 -7.82 -9.47 18.00
C ILE A 24 -8.98 -10.23 18.63
N LEU A 25 -8.90 -10.54 19.93
CA LEU A 25 -9.86 -11.42 20.61
C LEU A 25 -11.08 -10.67 21.16
N ILE A 26 -10.91 -9.43 21.65
CA ILE A 26 -11.97 -8.70 22.36
C ILE A 26 -12.68 -7.69 21.45
N LYS A 27 -11.94 -7.00 20.58
CA LYS A 27 -12.50 -5.99 19.69
C LYS A 27 -13.46 -6.64 18.67
N LYS A 28 -14.66 -6.07 18.49
CA LYS A 28 -15.61 -6.50 17.46
C LYS A 28 -14.96 -6.37 16.07
N ASN A 29 -14.95 -7.47 15.30
CA ASN A 29 -14.20 -7.58 14.04
C ASN A 29 -12.68 -7.40 14.19
N GLY A 30 -12.14 -7.76 15.36
CA GLY A 30 -10.71 -7.88 15.60
C GLY A 30 -10.10 -8.88 14.62
N ARG A 31 -9.15 -8.40 13.82
CA ARG A 31 -8.42 -9.21 12.85
C ARG A 31 -7.00 -8.70 12.80
N PHE A 32 -6.08 -9.60 12.43
CA PHE A 32 -4.74 -9.15 12.09
C PHE A 32 -4.81 -8.13 10.94
N PRO A 33 -3.96 -7.09 10.97
CA PRO A 33 -3.91 -6.12 9.89
C PRO A 33 -3.63 -6.81 8.56
N GLU A 34 -4.25 -6.33 7.48
CA GLU A 34 -4.04 -6.88 6.15
C GLU A 34 -2.64 -6.55 5.66
N LEU A 35 -1.82 -7.60 5.51
CA LEU A 35 -0.42 -7.51 5.07
C LEU A 35 -0.33 -7.46 3.54
N HIS A 36 -1.36 -7.91 2.82
CA HIS A 36 -1.39 -7.83 1.37
C HIS A 36 -1.69 -6.40 0.93
N ILE A 37 -0.70 -5.74 0.33
CA ILE A 37 -0.77 -4.36 -0.17
C ILE A 37 -2.03 -4.13 -1.02
N GLY A 38 -2.39 -5.07 -1.90
CA GLY A 38 -3.55 -4.95 -2.78
C GLY A 38 -4.92 -5.06 -2.09
N ARG A 39 -4.98 -5.71 -0.93
CA ARG A 39 -6.23 -5.90 -0.15
C ARG A 39 -6.35 -4.94 1.02
N ASN A 40 -5.30 -4.20 1.33
CA ASN A 40 -5.27 -3.27 2.45
C ASN A 40 -5.93 -1.93 2.07
N GLU A 41 -7.14 -1.70 2.57
CA GLU A 41 -7.90 -0.47 2.32
C GLU A 41 -7.17 0.79 2.79
N GLU A 42 -6.43 0.73 3.89
CA GLU A 42 -5.68 1.88 4.42
C GLU A 42 -4.52 2.25 3.50
N LEU A 43 -3.83 1.27 2.91
CA LEU A 43 -2.79 1.53 1.90
C LEU A 43 -3.39 2.07 0.61
N LYS A 44 -4.56 1.56 0.20
CA LYS A 44 -5.31 2.06 -0.95
C LYS A 44 -5.73 3.52 -0.77
N LYS A 45 -6.22 3.91 0.42
CA LYS A 45 -6.56 5.31 0.76
C LYS A 45 -5.34 6.24 0.66
N ARG A 46 -4.14 5.72 0.98
CA ARG A 46 -2.87 6.45 0.85
C ARG A 46 -2.30 6.46 -0.57
N GLY A 47 -2.99 5.83 -1.54
CA GLY A 47 -2.52 5.71 -2.93
C GLY A 47 -1.37 4.73 -3.13
N ILE A 48 -1.04 3.91 -2.13
CA ILE A 48 0.01 2.90 -2.21
C ILE A 48 -0.59 1.64 -2.86
N SER A 49 -0.02 1.22 -3.99
CA SER A 49 -0.46 0.03 -4.73
C SER A 49 0.70 -0.93 -4.94
N CYS A 50 0.41 -2.18 -5.35
CA CYS A 50 1.46 -3.16 -5.61
C CYS A 50 2.27 -2.78 -6.87
N ALA A 51 3.50 -3.29 -6.96
CA ALA A 51 4.39 -3.03 -8.07
C ALA A 51 3.75 -3.33 -9.44
N THR A 52 2.96 -4.39 -9.55
CA THR A 52 2.25 -4.75 -10.79
C THR A 52 1.19 -3.71 -11.18
N SER A 53 0.40 -3.24 -10.21
CA SER A 53 -0.58 -2.18 -10.44
C SER A 53 0.10 -0.88 -10.83
N GLN A 54 1.17 -0.49 -10.14
CA GLN A 54 1.97 0.69 -10.49
C GLN A 54 2.53 0.59 -11.91
N HIS A 55 3.12 -0.55 -12.26
CA HIS A 55 3.64 -0.79 -13.59
C HIS A 55 2.56 -0.67 -14.67
N LYS A 56 1.36 -1.23 -14.45
CA LYS A 56 0.23 -1.08 -15.38
C LYS A 56 -0.21 0.38 -15.53
N MET A 57 -0.33 1.11 -14.42
CA MET A 57 -0.70 2.53 -14.45
C MET A 57 0.32 3.38 -15.23
N GLU A 58 1.62 3.13 -15.04
CA GLU A 58 2.67 3.83 -15.79
C GLU A 58 2.68 3.45 -17.28
N GLN A 59 2.40 2.19 -17.62
CA GLN A 59 2.21 1.79 -19.02
C GLN A 59 1.01 2.50 -19.68
N GLU A 60 -0.11 2.63 -18.96
CA GLU A 60 -1.29 3.34 -19.46
C GLU A 60 -0.99 4.82 -19.68
N LYS A 61 -0.30 5.48 -18.75
CA LYS A 61 0.18 6.87 -18.92
C LYS A 61 1.08 7.02 -20.15
N ALA A 62 2.04 6.11 -20.34
CA ALA A 62 2.93 6.14 -21.49
C ALA A 62 2.20 5.92 -22.82
N LYS A 63 1.20 5.03 -22.86
CA LYS A 63 0.34 4.81 -24.05
C LYS A 63 -0.47 6.07 -24.36
N ASN A 64 -1.12 6.65 -23.37
CA ASN A 64 -1.93 7.86 -23.54
C ASN A 64 -1.08 9.02 -24.07
N ALA A 65 0.12 9.25 -23.51
CA ALA A 65 1.04 10.28 -23.99
C ALA A 65 1.42 10.10 -25.48
N LYS A 66 1.62 8.85 -25.94
CA LYS A 66 1.89 8.56 -27.36
C LYS A 66 0.67 8.80 -28.24
N VAL A 67 -0.52 8.45 -27.77
CA VAL A 67 -1.79 8.69 -28.50
C VAL A 67 -2.01 10.18 -28.72
N TYR A 68 -1.87 11.01 -27.67
CA TYR A 68 -1.98 12.46 -27.80
C TYR A 68 -0.96 13.01 -28.80
N LYS A 69 0.30 12.58 -28.71
CA LYS A 69 1.33 13.01 -29.67
C LYS A 69 0.95 12.65 -31.10
N LYS A 70 0.44 11.45 -31.36
CA LYS A 70 0.00 11.02 -32.70
C LYS A 70 -1.17 11.85 -33.22
N LEU A 71 -2.17 12.13 -32.39
CA LEU A 71 -3.32 12.97 -32.76
C LEU A 71 -2.87 14.39 -33.12
N THR A 72 -2.00 15.00 -32.29
CA THR A 72 -1.48 16.36 -32.55
C THR A 72 -0.64 16.46 -33.83
N LEU A 73 0.01 15.36 -34.25
CA LEU A 73 0.74 15.34 -35.52
C LEU A 73 -0.22 15.24 -36.71
N LEU A 74 -1.32 14.50 -36.54
CA LEU A 74 -2.35 14.35 -37.56
C LEU A 74 -3.11 15.67 -37.78
N ASP A 75 -3.43 16.40 -36.71
CA ASP A 75 -4.09 17.71 -36.79
C ASP A 75 -3.21 18.74 -37.53
N LYS A 76 -1.89 18.71 -37.30
CA LYS A 76 -0.93 19.58 -38.02
C LYS A 76 -0.82 19.27 -39.51
N GLU A 77 -0.84 17.99 -39.87
CA GLU A 77 -0.86 17.58 -41.28
C GLU A 77 -2.17 18.04 -41.95
N LEU A 78 -3.31 17.94 -41.25
CA LEU A 78 -4.60 18.36 -41.77
C LEU A 78 -4.72 19.88 -41.96
N GLU A 79 -4.18 20.70 -41.05
CA GLU A 79 -4.11 22.16 -41.21
C GLU A 79 -3.15 22.61 -42.33
N SER A 80 -2.23 21.73 -42.74
CA SER A 80 -1.29 22.02 -43.82
C SER A 80 -1.80 21.66 -45.23
N LEU A 81 -2.96 20.99 -45.31
CA LEU A 81 -3.70 20.73 -46.55
C LEU A 81 -4.68 21.87 -46.87
#